data_AF-A0A6L3SNT9-F1
#
_entry.id   AF-A0A6L3SNT9-F1
#
_cell.length_a   1.000
_cell.length_b   1.000
_cell.length_c   1.000
_cell.angle_alpha   90.00
_cell.angle_beta   90.00
_cell.angle_gamma   90.00
#
_symmetry.space_group_name_H-M   'P 1'
#
loop_
_entity.id
_entity.type
_entity.pdbx_description
1 polymer ?
#
loop_
_entity_poly.entity_id
_entity_poly.type
_entity_poly.pdbx_seq_one_letter_code
_entity_poly.pdbx_strand_id
1 'polypeptide(L)' 'MFRKRWTPEILKRLNEQWLIVAAPWDMPEGSHELDAWTLVIDGHDHSVVGGGADDRPIAKGDRLQIRIEPAKEV' A
#
# COMPACT_ATOMS: atom_id res chain seq x y z
N MET A 1 -7.82 -15.99 9.87
CA MET A 1 -7.15 -15.76 8.57
C MET A 1 -5.98 -14.82 8.81
N PHE A 2 -4.75 -15.20 8.48
CA PHE A 2 -3.59 -14.33 8.64
C PHE A 2 -3.62 -13.26 7.54
N ARG A 3 -4.04 -12.03 7.88
CA ARG A 3 -3.81 -10.89 6.98
C ARG A 3 -2.30 -10.68 6.89
N LYS A 4 -1.76 -10.67 5.67
CA LYS A 4 -0.34 -10.45 5.46
C LYS A 4 -0.01 -9.02 5.86
N ARG A 5 1.01 -8.84 6.73
CA ARG A 5 1.45 -7.53 7.20
C ARG A 5 2.66 -7.08 6.40
N TRP A 6 2.67 -5.82 6.01
CA TRP A 6 3.77 -5.20 5.26
C TRP A 6 4.12 -3.84 5.85
N THR A 7 5.40 -3.59 6.07
CA THR A 7 5.89 -2.27 6.46
C THR A 7 6.42 -1.57 5.20
N PRO A 8 5.65 -0.64 4.60
CA PRO A 8 6.08 0.05 3.40
C PRO A 8 7.24 1.01 3.69
N GLU A 9 8.16 1.12 2.73
CA GLU A 9 9.10 2.25 2.72
C GLU A 9 8.35 3.49 2.22
N ILE A 10 8.09 4.43 3.13
CA ILE A 10 7.38 5.67 2.80
C ILE A 10 8.36 6.65 2.17
N LEU A 11 8.24 6.85 0.86
CA LEU A 11 9.06 7.79 0.10
C LEU A 11 8.55 9.23 0.29
N LYS A 12 7.23 9.42 0.34
CA LYS A 12 6.60 10.74 0.55
C LYS A 12 5.20 10.60 1.13
N ARG A 13 4.88 11.39 2.15
CA ARG A 13 3.52 11.55 2.66
C ARG A 13 2.85 12.73 1.95
N LEU A 14 1.75 12.49 1.24
CA LEU A 14 1.00 13.55 0.55
C LEU A 14 -0.03 14.19 1.49
N ASN A 15 -0.75 13.37 2.25
CA ASN A 15 -1.66 13.80 3.32
C ASN A 15 -1.89 12.65 4.32
N GLU A 16 -2.94 12.72 5.14
CA GLU A 16 -3.26 11.70 6.13
C GLU A 16 -3.63 10.35 5.52
N GLN A 17 -4.24 10.35 4.33
CA GLN A 17 -4.74 9.15 3.64
C GLN A 17 -3.91 8.75 2.42
N TRP A 18 -3.09 9.64 1.86
CA TRP A 18 -2.35 9.40 0.62
C TRP A 18 -0.85 9.37 0.86
N LEU A 19 -0.22 8.28 0.42
CA LEU A 19 1.21 8.02 0.56
C LEU A 19 1.81 7.62 -0.78
N ILE A 20 3.06 8.01 -0.99
CA ILE A 20 3.94 7.44 -2.01
C ILE A 20 4.89 6.51 -1.28
N VAL A 21 4.85 5.24 -1.63
CA VAL A 21 5.67 4.18 -1.06
C VAL A 21 6.51 3.53 -2.15
N ALA A 22 7.55 2.81 -1.77
CA ALA A 22 8.24 1.91 -2.69
C ALA A 22 7.40 0.63 -2.87
N ALA A 23 7.17 0.23 -4.12
CA ALA A 23 6.44 -1.00 -4.42
C ALA A 23 7.18 -2.22 -3.83
N PRO A 24 6.48 -3.09 -3.07
CA PRO A 24 7.14 -4.19 -2.36
C PRO A 24 7.57 -5.35 -3.27
N TRP A 25 6.90 -5.52 -4.40
CA TRP A 25 7.18 -6.49 -5.46
C TRP A 25 6.70 -5.93 -6.81
N ASP A 26 6.98 -6.66 -7.89
CA ASP A 26 6.50 -6.33 -9.22
C ASP A 26 4.98 -6.54 -9.29
N MET A 27 4.25 -5.45 -9.49
CA MET A 27 2.80 -5.42 -9.56
C MET A 27 2.36 -5.30 -11.02
N PRO A 28 1.63 -6.27 -11.59
CA PRO A 28 1.07 -6.13 -12.92
C PRO A 28 0.00 -5.04 -12.97
N GLU A 29 -0.31 -4.56 -14.18
CA GLU A 29 -1.43 -3.67 -14.41
C GLU A 29 -2.75 -4.29 -13.89
N GLY A 30 -3.55 -3.48 -13.19
CA GLY A 30 -4.78 -3.92 -12.53
C GLY A 30 -4.55 -4.74 -11.25
N SER A 31 -3.35 -4.76 -10.67
CA SER A 31 -3.11 -5.50 -9.42
C SER A 31 -3.77 -4.81 -8.22
N HIS A 32 -4.72 -5.53 -7.60
CA HIS A 32 -5.33 -5.18 -6.30
C HIS A 32 -4.76 -6.01 -5.14
N GLU A 33 -3.55 -6.56 -5.32
CA GLU A 33 -2.95 -7.44 -4.31
C GLU A 33 -2.80 -6.77 -2.96
N LEU A 34 -2.55 -5.45 -2.93
CA LEU A 34 -2.35 -4.67 -1.70
C LEU A 34 -3.61 -4.52 -0.84
N ASP A 35 -4.80 -4.68 -1.42
CA ASP A 35 -6.08 -4.59 -0.69
C ASP A 35 -6.21 -5.71 0.36
N ALA A 36 -5.52 -6.84 0.13
CA ALA A 36 -5.47 -7.96 1.06
C ALA A 36 -4.39 -7.81 2.16
N TRP A 37 -3.58 -6.74 2.13
CA TRP A 37 -2.49 -6.50 3.06
C TRP A 37 -2.82 -5.44 4.12
N THR A 38 -2.27 -5.65 5.31
CA THR A 38 -2.26 -4.64 6.37
C THR A 38 -0.92 -3.94 6.36
N LEU A 39 -0.93 -2.64 6.13
CA LEU A 39 0.24 -1.78 6.18
C LEU A 39 0.53 -1.41 7.62
N VAL A 40 1.77 -1.58 8.05
CA VAL A 40 2.22 -1.14 9.37
C VAL A 40 3.05 0.12 9.20
N ILE A 41 2.53 1.26 9.65
CA ILE A 41 3.14 2.58 9.51
C ILE A 41 3.29 3.17 10.90
N ASP A 42 4.53 3.52 11.30
CA ASP A 42 4.82 4.06 12.64
C ASP A 42 4.28 3.17 13.78
N GLY A 43 4.18 1.86 13.55
CA GLY A 43 3.63 0.89 14.52
C GLY A 43 2.10 0.79 14.55
N HIS A 44 1.39 1.49 13.67
CA HIS A 44 -0.05 1.43 13.53
C HIS A 44 -0.47 0.64 12.29
N ASP A 45 -1.55 -0.14 12.42
CA ASP A 45 -2.12 -0.92 11.33
C ASP A 45 -3.02 -0.05 10.45
N HIS A 46 -2.82 -0.15 9.13
CA HIS A 46 -3.55 0.55 8.08
C HIS A 46 -3.97 -0.44 6.99
N SER A 47 -5.05 -0.14 6.28
CA SER A 47 -5.50 -0.90 5.10
C SER A 47 -5.32 -0.06 3.85
N VAL A 48 -4.92 -0.69 2.74
CA VAL A 48 -5.01 -0.05 1.42
C VAL A 48 -6.46 -0.07 0.97
N VAL A 49 -6.96 1.07 0.52
CA VAL A 49 -8.34 1.23 0.02
C VAL A 49 -8.38 1.70 -1.43
N GLY A 50 -7.21 1.84 -2.06
CA GLY A 50 -7.09 2.09 -3.49
C GLY A 50 -5.75 2.68 -3.88
N GLY A 51 -5.51 2.70 -5.19
CA GLY A 51 -4.38 3.35 -5.82
C GLY A 51 -3.36 2.37 -6.42
N GLY A 52 -2.79 2.80 -7.55
CA GLY A 52 -1.37 2.61 -7.81
C GLY A 52 -0.93 1.32 -8.49
N ALA A 53 -1.81 0.51 -9.09
CA ALA A 53 -1.41 -0.35 -10.21
C ALA A 53 -2.50 -0.43 -11.28
N ASP A 54 -3.56 0.35 -11.14
CA ASP A 54 -4.76 0.28 -11.99
C ASP A 54 -4.46 0.59 -13.47
N ASP A 55 -3.53 1.50 -13.74
CA ASP A 55 -3.28 2.04 -15.09
C ASP A 55 -2.01 1.52 -15.78
N ARG A 56 -1.06 0.91 -15.04
CA ARG A 56 0.20 0.40 -15.60
C ARG A 56 0.89 -0.57 -14.63
N PRO A 57 1.77 -1.46 -15.12
CA PRO A 57 2.61 -2.26 -14.24
C PRO A 57 3.58 -1.38 -13.45
N ILE A 58 3.87 -1.79 -12.21
CA ILE A 58 4.84 -1.14 -11.32
C ILE A 58 5.92 -2.16 -10.95
N ALA A 59 7.18 -1.82 -11.21
CA ALA A 59 8.29 -2.68 -10.84
C ALA A 59 8.56 -2.61 -9.33
N LYS A 60 9.16 -3.65 -8.77
CA LYS A 60 9.61 -3.63 -7.37
C LYS A 60 10.53 -2.42 -7.11
N GLY A 61 10.24 -1.67 -6.05
CA GLY A 61 11.00 -0.49 -5.65
C GLY A 61 10.58 0.81 -6.36
N ASP A 62 9.72 0.73 -7.38
CA ASP A 62 9.19 1.92 -8.02
C ASP A 62 8.24 2.69 -7.11
N ARG A 63 8.02 3.95 -7.46
CA ARG A 63 7.10 4.84 -6.75
C ARG A 63 5.66 4.44 -6.99
N LEU A 64 5.01 4.06 -5.91
CA LEU A 64 3.63 3.61 -5.87
C LEU A 64 2.82 4.57 -5.01
N GLN A 65 1.80 5.21 -5.58
CA GLN A 65 0.87 6.04 -4.82
C GLN A 65 -0.32 5.21 -4.35
N ILE A 66 -0.51 5.11 -3.04
CA ILE A 66 -1.61 4.38 -2.42
C ILE A 66 -2.42 5.29 -1.52
N ARG A 67 -3.70 4.93 -1.40
CA ARG A 67 -4.62 5.47 -0.42
C ARG A 67 -4.80 4.45 0.70
N ILE A 68 -4.64 4.94 1.92
CA ILE A 68 -4.75 4.15 3.14
C ILE A 68 -5.83 4.70 4.05
N GLU A 69 -6.38 3.80 4.87
CA GLU A 69 -7.22 4.14 6.02
C GLU A 69 -6.73 3.41 7.27
N PRO A 70 -6.97 3.93 8.49
CA PRO A 70 -6.70 3.17 9.71
C PRO A 70 -7.39 1.81 9.63
N ALA A 71 -6.66 0.73 9.92
CA ALA A 71 -7.25 -0.59 9.94
C ALA A 71 -8.30 -0.59 11.05
N LYS A 72 -9.58 -0.79 10.69
CA LYS A 72 -10.61 -1.04 11.69
C LYS A 72 -10.28 -2.37 12.36
N GLU A 73 -9.92 -2.31 13.64
CA GLU A 73 -9.89 -3.46 14.52
C GLU A 73 -11.33 -4.02 14.53
N VAL A 74 -11.51 -5.20 13.95
CA VAL A 74 -12.78 -5.95 13.93
C VAL A 74 -12.72 -7.09 14.93
#